data_AF-A0A369Y381-F1
#
_entry.id   AF-A0A369Y381-F1
#
_cell.length_a   1.000
_cell.length_b   1.000
_cell.length_c   1.000
_cell.angle_alpha   90.00
_cell.angle_beta   90.00
_cell.angle_gamma   90.00
#
_symmetry.space_group_name_H-M   'P 1'
#
loop_
_entity.id
_entity.type
_entity.pdbx_description
1 polymer ?
#
loop_
_entity_poly.entity_id
_entity_poly.type
_entity_poly.pdbx_seq_one_letter_code
_entity_poly.pdbx_strand_id
1 'polypeptide(L)'
;MKKMNKILLVIMVIFLGACSSMNIDTNKYKITTETLKEPYKVMDEILIRESILSDWYNNEEPVHYLTTRQIIKKDGKDEIFLNSLKTKEITDEDIEKFNKITKKYLNKLERKYKLKDENIKDTKELVKNLVIGYNVVYPTTSKHLMTVVATEEERNYILELNKKSEDEMTDKDRTKVRKLLNKWLERKEFFDGESIYSAEISKDTVKLVELSKKKELTSLELNNLNAKAMEIAFPELISSLSRWGK
;
A
#
# COMPACT_ATOMS: atom_id res chain seq x y z
N MET A 1 51.10 10.58 -31.89
CA MET A 1 50.93 11.58 -30.81
C MET A 1 49.52 12.14 -30.93
N LYS A 2 48.62 12.19 -29.96
CA LYS A 2 48.68 12.07 -28.49
C LYS A 2 47.61 11.08 -27.99
N LYS A 3 47.99 10.33 -26.95
CA LYS A 3 47.13 9.55 -26.05
C LYS A 3 46.33 10.48 -25.13
N MET A 4 45.10 10.09 -24.80
CA MET A 4 44.56 10.00 -23.42
C MET A 4 43.24 9.22 -23.52
N ASN A 5 43.15 8.00 -22.96
CA ASN A 5 42.73 7.72 -21.57
C ASN A 5 41.31 8.24 -21.29
N LYS A 6 40.31 7.46 -20.86
CA LYS A 6 40.24 6.18 -20.16
C LYS A 6 38.79 5.71 -20.25
N ILE A 7 38.60 4.39 -20.42
CA ILE A 7 37.64 3.57 -19.67
C ILE A 7 36.26 4.20 -19.45
N LEU A 8 35.30 3.87 -20.32
CA LEU A 8 33.88 3.96 -19.98
C LEU A 8 33.18 2.69 -20.48
N LEU A 9 32.39 2.08 -19.58
CA LEU A 9 31.58 0.87 -19.72
C LEU A 9 32.18 -0.43 -19.17
N VAL A 10 32.62 -0.38 -17.91
CA VAL A 10 32.47 -1.51 -16.97
C VAL A 10 31.79 -0.98 -15.71
N ILE A 11 30.46 -0.79 -15.74
CA ILE A 11 29.60 -0.86 -14.56
C ILE A 11 28.27 -1.50 -15.00
N MET A 12 28.35 -2.78 -15.35
CA MET A 12 27.25 -3.72 -15.20
C MET A 12 27.69 -4.60 -14.04
N VAL A 13 26.79 -4.86 -13.08
CA VAL A 13 27.03 -5.47 -11.75
C VAL A 13 27.27 -4.45 -10.62
N ILE A 14 26.21 -3.75 -10.20
CA ILE A 14 25.72 -3.74 -8.80
C ILE A 14 24.18 -3.62 -8.85
N PHE A 15 23.50 -4.68 -9.28
CA PHE A 15 22.12 -4.95 -8.85
C PHE A 15 22.16 -6.18 -7.94
N LEU A 16 23.02 -6.11 -6.91
CA LEU A 16 22.98 -7.03 -5.78
C LEU A 16 22.24 -6.32 -4.65
N GLY A 17 21.19 -6.98 -4.17
CA GLY A 17 20.09 -6.37 -3.47
C GLY A 17 20.47 -5.50 -2.28
N ALA A 18 20.00 -4.27 -2.30
CA ALA A 18 19.46 -3.69 -1.09
C ALA A 18 18.08 -4.33 -0.85
N CYS A 19 18.06 -5.59 -0.40
CA CYS A 19 17.10 -5.90 0.65
C CYS A 19 17.51 -4.98 1.80
N SER A 20 16.95 -3.77 1.84
CA SER A 20 17.15 -2.87 2.96
C SER A 20 16.75 -3.66 4.18
N SER A 21 17.74 -4.13 4.94
CA SER A 21 17.50 -4.81 6.19
C SER A 21 16.97 -3.74 7.12
N MET A 22 15.65 -3.54 7.11
CA MET A 22 14.98 -2.62 8.00
C MET A 22 15.27 -3.11 9.41
N ASN A 23 16.21 -2.47 10.10
CA ASN A 23 16.50 -2.77 11.49
C ASN A 23 15.49 -1.97 12.30
N ILE A 24 14.79 -2.66 13.20
CA ILE A 24 13.87 -1.99 14.12
C ILE A 24 14.74 -1.12 15.03
N ASP A 25 14.63 0.19 14.86
CA ASP A 25 15.34 1.16 15.67
C ASP A 25 14.71 1.19 17.07
N THR A 26 15.41 0.59 18.03
CA THR A 26 14.98 0.50 19.43
C THR A 26 14.74 1.86 20.06
N ASN A 27 15.50 2.89 19.65
CA ASN A 27 15.33 4.26 20.16
C ASN A 27 14.08 4.92 19.56
N LYS A 28 13.82 4.73 18.26
CA LYS A 28 12.61 5.23 17.58
C LYS A 28 11.33 4.74 18.25
N TYR A 29 11.31 3.48 18.71
CA TYR A 29 10.13 2.88 19.35
C TYR A 29 10.21 2.82 20.88
N LYS A 30 11.24 3.42 21.50
CA LYS A 30 11.47 3.39 22.95
C LYS A 30 11.40 1.98 23.55
N ILE A 31 11.96 1.00 22.84
CA ILE A 31 11.99 -0.39 23.30
C ILE A 31 12.98 -0.49 24.47
N THR A 32 12.43 -0.64 25.66
CA THR A 32 13.13 -0.87 26.92
C THR A 32 12.74 -2.21 27.51
N THR A 33 13.51 -2.67 28.50
CA THR A 33 13.18 -3.86 29.30
C THR A 33 11.77 -3.77 29.89
N GLU A 34 11.37 -2.61 30.39
CA GLU A 34 10.04 -2.40 30.97
C GLU A 34 8.93 -2.48 29.92
N THR A 35 9.08 -1.81 28.78
CA THR A 35 8.06 -1.84 27.73
C THR A 35 7.87 -3.23 27.13
N LEU A 36 8.93 -4.05 27.08
CA LEU A 36 8.86 -5.42 26.56
C LEU A 36 8.12 -6.41 27.47
N LYS A 37 7.67 -5.96 28.65
CA LYS A 37 6.66 -6.67 29.44
C LYS A 37 5.28 -6.69 28.79
N GLU A 38 5.01 -5.77 27.85
CA GLU A 38 3.82 -5.74 27.00
C GLU A 38 4.18 -6.00 25.52
N PRO A 39 4.77 -7.17 25.19
CA PRO A 39 5.44 -7.37 23.90
C PRO A 39 4.49 -7.31 22.70
N TYR A 40 3.23 -7.73 22.87
CA TYR A 40 2.23 -7.64 21.81
C TYR A 40 1.86 -6.20 21.49
N LYS A 41 1.69 -5.34 22.51
CA LYS A 41 1.39 -3.92 22.32
C LYS A 41 2.56 -3.18 21.67
N VAL A 42 3.78 -3.43 22.13
CA VAL A 42 4.99 -2.86 21.50
C VAL A 42 5.08 -3.33 20.04
N MET A 43 4.78 -4.60 19.76
CA MET A 43 4.75 -5.12 18.40
C MET A 43 3.66 -4.45 17.57
N ASP A 44 2.44 -4.26 18.07
CA ASP A 44 1.38 -3.51 17.38
C ASP A 44 1.80 -2.08 17.05
N GLU A 45 2.39 -1.35 18.01
CA GLU A 45 2.86 0.02 17.78
C GLU A 45 3.90 0.08 16.66
N ILE A 46 4.86 -0.87 16.63
CA ILE A 46 5.87 -0.95 15.57
C ILE A 46 5.21 -1.30 14.24
N LEU A 47 4.36 -2.34 14.22
CA LEU A 47 3.70 -2.80 13.01
C LEU A 47 2.79 -1.72 12.41
N ILE A 48 2.08 -0.95 13.24
CA ILE A 48 1.24 0.17 12.79
C ILE A 48 2.10 1.33 12.26
N ARG A 49 3.20 1.68 12.93
CA ARG A 49 4.07 2.78 12.51
C ARG A 49 4.84 2.48 11.23
N GLU A 50 5.21 1.22 11.04
CA GLU A 50 5.91 0.77 9.83
C GLU A 50 4.94 0.35 8.73
N SER A 51 3.65 0.19 9.05
CA SER A 51 2.60 0.07 8.05
C SER A 51 2.46 1.36 7.27
N ILE A 52 2.46 1.23 5.95
CA ILE A 52 2.27 2.34 5.03
C ILE A 52 0.82 2.88 5.12
N LEU A 53 -0.13 2.04 5.52
CA LEU A 53 -1.54 2.39 5.76
C LEU A 53 -2.07 1.68 7.01
N SER A 54 -2.86 2.38 7.83
CA SER A 54 -3.53 1.82 9.01
C SER A 54 -4.45 0.64 8.69
N ASP A 55 -5.02 0.64 7.49
CA ASP A 55 -6.09 -0.28 7.09
C ASP A 55 -5.55 -1.61 6.55
N TRP A 56 -4.23 -1.81 6.60
CA TRP A 56 -3.53 -3.06 6.25
C TRP A 56 -4.09 -4.30 6.95
N TYR A 57 -4.74 -4.08 8.09
CA TYR A 57 -5.23 -5.12 8.99
C TYR A 57 -6.75 -5.20 9.05
N ASN A 58 -7.48 -4.71 8.05
CA ASN A 58 -8.96 -4.65 8.08
C ASN A 58 -9.49 -3.87 9.30
N ASN A 59 -8.75 -2.85 9.75
CA ASN A 59 -9.01 -2.12 10.99
C ASN A 59 -8.93 -2.98 12.28
N GLU A 60 -8.33 -4.17 12.23
CA GLU A 60 -7.95 -4.96 13.40
C GLU A 60 -6.55 -4.54 13.88
N GLU A 61 -6.23 -4.80 15.16
CA GLU A 61 -4.84 -4.69 15.63
C GLU A 61 -3.96 -5.73 14.90
N PRO A 62 -2.76 -5.35 14.39
CA PRO A 62 -1.89 -6.24 13.62
C PRO A 62 -1.63 -7.59 14.30
N VAL A 63 -1.34 -7.60 15.59
CA VAL A 63 -1.11 -8.81 16.38
C VAL A 63 -2.38 -9.64 16.53
N HIS A 64 -3.53 -9.00 16.73
CA HIS A 64 -4.81 -9.70 16.75
C HIS A 64 -5.05 -10.45 15.42
N TYR A 65 -4.80 -9.79 14.29
CA TYR A 65 -4.86 -10.42 12.97
C TYR A 65 -3.86 -11.59 12.86
N LEU A 66 -2.61 -11.39 13.28
CA LEU A 66 -1.55 -12.40 13.19
C LEU A 66 -1.86 -13.65 14.04
N THR A 67 -2.47 -13.48 15.22
CA THR A 67 -2.80 -14.57 16.14
C THR A 67 -4.08 -15.31 15.74
N THR A 68 -5.17 -14.58 15.44
CA THR A 68 -6.45 -15.19 15.04
C THR A 68 -6.34 -16.00 13.74
N ARG A 69 -5.48 -15.57 12.82
CA ARG A 69 -5.18 -16.29 11.57
C ARG A 69 -4.08 -17.36 11.71
N GLN A 70 -3.61 -17.61 12.93
CA GLN A 70 -2.52 -18.55 13.25
C GLN A 70 -1.22 -18.31 12.45
N ILE A 71 -0.95 -17.06 12.07
CA ILE A 71 0.33 -16.64 11.45
C ILE A 71 1.42 -16.59 12.53
N ILE A 72 1.08 -16.05 13.69
CA ILE A 72 1.68 -16.44 14.98
C ILE A 72 0.98 -17.73 15.38
N LYS A 73 1.71 -18.85 15.34
CA LYS A 73 1.14 -20.16 15.68
C LYS A 73 0.87 -20.23 17.17
N LYS A 74 -0.33 -20.67 17.53
CA LYS A 74 -0.66 -21.04 18.91
C LYS A 74 0.31 -22.11 19.41
N ASP A 75 0.82 -21.93 20.62
CA ASP A 75 1.85 -22.75 21.27
C ASP A 75 3.15 -22.86 20.45
N GLY A 76 3.36 -21.92 19.51
CA GLY A 76 4.54 -21.86 18.66
C GLY A 76 5.72 -21.19 19.35
N LYS A 77 6.94 -21.45 18.85
CA LYS A 77 8.19 -20.88 19.40
C LYS A 77 8.16 -19.36 19.58
N ASP A 78 7.55 -18.65 18.63
CA ASP A 78 7.45 -17.19 18.67
C ASP A 78 6.46 -16.72 19.74
N GLU A 79 5.29 -17.36 19.85
CA GLU A 79 4.29 -17.03 20.89
C GLU A 79 4.80 -17.37 22.29
N ILE A 80 5.44 -18.54 22.45
CA ILE A 80 6.07 -18.97 23.71
C ILE A 80 7.11 -17.94 24.14
N PHE A 81 7.96 -17.50 23.21
CA PHE A 81 8.96 -16.48 23.50
C PHE A 81 8.32 -15.15 23.90
N LEU A 82 7.37 -14.63 23.12
CA LEU A 82 6.69 -13.38 23.43
C LEU A 82 6.00 -13.45 24.81
N ASN A 83 5.33 -14.56 25.13
CA ASN A 83 4.73 -14.75 26.45
C ASN A 83 5.76 -14.83 27.58
N SER A 84 6.95 -15.38 27.33
CA SER A 84 8.01 -15.45 28.36
C SER A 84 8.52 -14.06 28.78
N LEU A 85 8.54 -13.07 27.87
CA LEU A 85 9.00 -11.71 28.16
C LEU A 85 8.19 -11.04 29.28
N LYS A 86 6.91 -11.37 29.39
CA LYS A 86 5.99 -10.83 30.40
C LYS A 86 6.46 -11.06 31.83
N THR A 87 7.20 -12.14 32.10
CA THR A 87 7.57 -12.53 33.46
C THR A 87 9.07 -12.63 33.71
N LYS A 88 9.88 -12.96 32.70
CA LYS A 88 11.33 -13.16 32.88
C LYS A 88 12.14 -11.87 32.97
N GLU A 89 13.35 -11.92 33.49
CA GLU A 89 14.31 -10.82 33.33
C GLU A 89 14.72 -10.69 31.86
N ILE A 90 14.65 -9.47 31.32
CA ILE A 90 14.85 -9.20 29.88
C ILE A 90 16.31 -8.81 29.64
N THR A 91 16.97 -9.51 28.72
CA THR A 91 18.35 -9.26 28.32
C THR A 91 18.43 -8.60 26.93
N ASP A 92 19.62 -8.17 26.53
CA ASP A 92 19.85 -7.63 25.18
C ASP A 92 19.55 -8.66 24.08
N GLU A 93 19.83 -9.95 24.33
CA GLU A 93 19.50 -11.04 23.40
C GLU A 93 17.98 -11.18 23.19
N ASP A 94 17.19 -10.88 24.21
CA ASP A 94 15.73 -10.88 24.10
C ASP A 94 15.22 -9.72 23.27
N ILE A 95 15.83 -8.53 23.42
CA ILE A 95 15.51 -7.36 22.60
C ILE A 95 15.82 -7.66 21.14
N GLU A 96 16.99 -8.26 20.85
CA GLU A 96 17.37 -8.64 19.49
C GLU A 96 16.39 -9.68 18.91
N LYS A 97 16.03 -10.70 19.69
CA LYS A 97 15.08 -11.73 19.27
C LYS A 97 13.68 -11.15 19.06
N PHE A 98 13.21 -10.26 19.93
CA PHE A 98 11.96 -9.52 19.75
C PHE A 98 11.98 -8.74 18.43
N ASN A 99 13.04 -7.97 18.18
CA ASN A 99 13.17 -7.20 16.94
C ASN A 99 13.14 -8.11 15.70
N LYS A 100 13.81 -9.25 15.75
CA LYS A 100 13.78 -10.24 14.67
C LYS A 100 12.38 -10.82 14.43
N ILE A 101 11.64 -11.08 15.49
CA ILE A 101 10.26 -11.58 15.42
C ILE A 101 9.32 -10.51 14.86
N THR A 102 9.39 -9.29 15.37
CA THR A 102 8.58 -8.16 14.89
C THR A 102 8.84 -7.90 13.41
N LYS A 103 10.11 -7.87 12.98
CA LYS A 103 10.48 -7.73 11.57
C LYS A 103 9.95 -8.86 10.71
N LYS A 104 10.08 -10.11 11.19
CA LYS A 104 9.54 -11.29 10.49
C LYS A 104 8.03 -11.13 10.26
N TYR A 105 7.30 -10.63 11.24
CA TYR A 105 5.86 -10.44 11.12
C TYR A 105 5.47 -9.22 10.30
N LEU A 106 6.22 -8.13 10.38
CA LEU A 106 6.08 -6.98 9.49
C LEU A 106 6.17 -7.40 8.02
N ASN A 107 7.20 -8.18 7.66
CA ASN A 107 7.36 -8.70 6.30
C ASN A 107 6.24 -9.66 5.87
N LYS A 108 5.59 -10.35 6.81
CA LYS A 108 4.42 -11.21 6.51
C LYS A 108 3.14 -10.39 6.30
N LEU A 109 3.15 -9.13 6.69
CA LEU A 109 2.02 -8.22 6.59
C LEU A 109 2.11 -7.32 5.35
N GLU A 110 3.31 -7.16 4.77
CA GLU A 110 3.50 -6.51 3.47
C GLU A 110 2.59 -7.14 2.41
N ARG A 111 1.65 -6.35 1.91
CA ARG A 111 0.65 -6.76 0.92
C ARG A 111 0.53 -5.72 -0.16
N LYS A 112 0.64 -6.17 -1.40
CA LYS A 112 0.32 -5.36 -2.57
C LYS A 112 -1.16 -5.53 -2.86
N TYR A 113 -1.93 -4.44 -2.89
CA TYR A 113 -3.35 -4.51 -3.19
C TYR A 113 -3.62 -4.57 -4.69
N LYS A 114 -4.59 -5.41 -5.06
CA LYS A 114 -5.10 -5.51 -6.43
C LYS A 114 -6.62 -5.58 -6.43
N LEU A 115 -7.27 -4.79 -7.28
CA LEU A 115 -8.69 -4.93 -7.52
C LEU A 115 -8.97 -6.28 -8.18
N LYS A 116 -10.01 -6.94 -7.69
CA LYS A 116 -10.73 -8.05 -8.30
C LYS A 116 -12.03 -7.56 -8.94
N ASP A 117 -12.71 -8.41 -9.72
CA ASP A 117 -13.88 -7.99 -10.48
C ASP A 117 -15.02 -7.58 -9.54
N GLU A 118 -15.17 -8.30 -8.43
CA GLU A 118 -16.16 -8.04 -7.37
C GLU A 118 -15.89 -6.77 -6.54
N ASN A 119 -14.73 -6.13 -6.72
CA ASN A 119 -14.42 -4.86 -6.06
C ASN A 119 -15.03 -3.65 -6.78
N ILE A 120 -15.38 -3.80 -8.06
CA ILE A 120 -16.11 -2.79 -8.82
C ILE A 120 -17.60 -3.03 -8.60
N LYS A 121 -18.23 -2.16 -7.80
CA LYS A 121 -19.65 -2.27 -7.42
C LYS A 121 -20.56 -2.00 -8.61
N ASP A 122 -20.22 -0.98 -9.40
CA ASP A 122 -20.92 -0.60 -10.63
C ASP A 122 -19.89 -0.15 -11.67
N THR A 123 -19.77 -0.92 -12.76
CA THR A 123 -18.79 -0.63 -13.82
C THR A 123 -19.22 0.55 -14.68
N LYS A 124 -20.52 0.67 -14.98
CA LYS A 124 -21.03 1.71 -15.86
C LYS A 124 -20.94 3.06 -15.18
N GLU A 125 -21.36 3.15 -13.92
CA GLU A 125 -21.31 4.40 -13.17
C GLU A 125 -19.86 4.81 -12.85
N LEU A 126 -18.94 3.86 -12.65
CA LEU A 126 -17.51 4.15 -12.52
C LEU A 126 -16.92 4.76 -13.80
N VAL A 127 -17.19 4.14 -14.96
CA VAL A 127 -16.75 4.67 -16.27
C VAL A 127 -17.32 6.05 -16.52
N LYS A 128 -18.61 6.25 -16.22
CA LYS A 128 -19.27 7.55 -16.34
C LYS A 128 -18.66 8.60 -15.42
N ASN A 129 -18.35 8.25 -14.16
CA ASN A 129 -17.68 9.15 -13.21
C ASN A 129 -16.29 9.58 -13.68
N LEU A 130 -15.51 8.67 -14.28
CA LEU A 130 -14.22 9.01 -14.88
C LEU A 130 -14.40 10.01 -16.03
N VAL A 131 -15.38 9.79 -16.91
CA VAL A 131 -15.63 10.69 -18.06
C VAL A 131 -16.20 12.04 -17.64
N ILE A 132 -17.11 12.08 -16.66
CA ILE A 132 -17.62 13.34 -16.12
C ILE A 132 -16.46 14.12 -15.51
N GLY A 133 -15.65 13.49 -14.65
CA GLY A 133 -14.51 14.13 -14.02
C GLY A 133 -13.43 14.59 -15.01
N TYR A 134 -13.21 13.84 -16.09
CA TYR A 134 -12.33 14.28 -17.19
C TYR A 134 -12.74 15.65 -17.77
N ASN A 135 -14.04 15.93 -17.84
CA ASN A 135 -14.58 17.15 -18.45
C ASN A 135 -14.79 18.30 -17.46
N VAL A 136 -14.62 18.10 -16.15
CA VAL A 136 -14.76 19.22 -15.19
C VAL A 136 -13.52 20.12 -15.17
N VAL A 137 -13.72 21.38 -14.82
CA VAL A 137 -12.61 22.34 -14.67
C VAL A 137 -11.80 22.04 -13.40
N TYR A 138 -12.47 21.68 -12.31
CA TYR A 138 -11.86 21.44 -11.01
C TYR A 138 -10.90 20.24 -10.98
N PRO A 139 -9.83 20.28 -10.16
CA PRO A 139 -8.89 19.17 -10.00
C PRO A 139 -9.54 18.05 -9.20
N THR A 140 -10.08 17.05 -9.90
CA THR A 140 -10.67 15.85 -9.30
C THR A 140 -9.78 14.64 -9.58
N THR A 141 -9.87 13.61 -8.75
CA THR A 141 -9.14 12.36 -9.00
C THR A 141 -9.48 11.78 -10.38
N SER A 142 -10.75 11.75 -10.78
CA SER A 142 -11.15 11.36 -12.14
C SER A 142 -10.44 12.16 -13.23
N LYS A 143 -10.36 13.49 -13.08
CA LYS A 143 -9.66 14.35 -14.04
C LYS A 143 -8.18 13.99 -14.13
N HIS A 144 -7.50 13.89 -13.00
CA HIS A 144 -6.08 13.56 -12.92
C HIS A 144 -5.80 12.18 -13.54
N LEU A 145 -6.58 11.17 -13.15
CA LEU A 145 -6.48 9.82 -13.71
C LEU A 145 -6.66 9.85 -15.24
N MET A 146 -7.64 10.59 -15.73
CA MET A 146 -7.97 10.65 -17.15
C MET A 146 -7.12 11.63 -17.95
N THR A 147 -6.22 12.42 -17.36
CA THR A 147 -5.39 13.39 -18.10
C THR A 147 -3.91 13.12 -17.96
N VAL A 148 -3.45 12.77 -16.76
CA VAL A 148 -2.04 12.56 -16.44
C VAL A 148 -1.70 11.08 -16.42
N VAL A 149 -2.55 10.27 -15.78
CA VAL A 149 -2.23 8.86 -15.52
C VAL A 149 -2.52 8.01 -16.75
N ALA A 150 -3.72 8.11 -17.33
CA ALA A 150 -4.12 7.31 -18.48
C ALA A 150 -3.32 7.68 -19.73
N THR A 151 -2.85 6.66 -20.45
CA THR A 151 -2.35 6.86 -21.82
C THR A 151 -3.50 7.26 -22.74
N GLU A 152 -3.18 7.80 -23.91
CA GLU A 152 -4.21 8.17 -24.89
C GLU A 152 -5.10 6.98 -25.29
N GLU A 153 -4.50 5.81 -25.55
CA GLU A 153 -5.23 4.57 -25.86
C GLU A 153 -6.19 4.16 -24.72
N GLU A 154 -5.71 4.21 -23.48
CA GLU A 154 -6.49 3.85 -22.30
C GLU A 154 -7.64 4.83 -22.04
N ARG A 155 -7.38 6.13 -22.25
CA ARG A 155 -8.38 7.19 -22.15
C ARG A 155 -9.47 7.01 -23.20
N ASN A 156 -9.07 6.77 -24.45
CA ASN A 156 -10.00 6.51 -25.56
C ASN A 156 -10.84 5.25 -25.30
N TYR A 157 -10.23 4.21 -24.74
CA TYR A 157 -10.98 3.02 -24.33
C TYR A 157 -12.10 3.33 -23.32
N ILE A 158 -11.82 4.15 -22.28
CA ILE A 158 -12.84 4.57 -21.30
C ILE A 158 -13.92 5.43 -21.96
N LEU A 159 -13.55 6.35 -22.86
CA LEU A 159 -14.50 7.20 -23.59
C LEU A 159 -15.44 6.37 -24.48
N GLU A 160 -14.92 5.38 -25.21
CA GLU A 160 -15.74 4.46 -26.01
C GLU A 160 -16.62 3.59 -25.12
N LEU A 161 -16.09 3.09 -24.01
CA LEU A 161 -16.87 2.28 -23.08
C LEU A 161 -18.02 3.08 -22.45
N ASN A 162 -17.86 4.39 -22.26
CA ASN A 162 -18.91 5.26 -21.76
C ASN A 162 -20.09 5.44 -22.73
N LYS A 163 -19.92 5.16 -24.02
CA LYS A 163 -21.03 5.22 -24.99
C LYS A 163 -22.02 4.07 -24.83
N LYS A 164 -21.59 2.96 -24.22
CA LYS A 164 -22.47 1.82 -23.92
C LYS A 164 -23.53 2.18 -22.91
N SER A 165 -24.73 1.63 -23.06
CA SER A 165 -25.76 1.64 -22.02
C SER A 165 -25.40 0.68 -20.87
N GLU A 166 -26.21 0.68 -19.82
CA GLU A 166 -26.03 -0.20 -18.66
C GLU A 166 -26.23 -1.68 -19.02
N ASP A 167 -27.24 -1.98 -19.83
CA ASP A 167 -27.56 -3.33 -20.33
C ASP A 167 -26.52 -3.88 -21.32
N GLU A 168 -25.77 -3.00 -21.98
CA GLU A 168 -24.65 -3.37 -22.84
C GLU A 168 -23.33 -3.62 -22.08
N MET A 169 -23.29 -3.31 -20.78
CA MET A 169 -22.10 -3.47 -19.96
C MET A 169 -21.88 -4.95 -19.61
N THR A 170 -20.75 -5.51 -20.03
CA THR A 170 -20.47 -6.94 -19.83
C THR A 170 -19.49 -7.19 -18.70
N ASP A 171 -19.48 -8.42 -18.16
CA ASP A 171 -18.43 -8.88 -17.25
C ASP A 171 -17.03 -8.74 -17.87
N LYS A 172 -16.91 -8.93 -19.18
CA LYS A 172 -15.65 -8.73 -19.92
C LYS A 172 -15.20 -7.27 -19.87
N ASP A 173 -16.12 -6.32 -19.93
CA ASP A 173 -15.82 -4.90 -19.79
C ASP A 173 -15.38 -4.59 -18.34
N ARG A 174 -16.09 -5.11 -17.34
CA ARG A 174 -15.68 -5.02 -15.92
C ARG A 174 -14.26 -5.53 -15.71
N THR A 175 -13.94 -6.71 -16.23
CA THR A 175 -12.59 -7.29 -16.14
C THR A 175 -11.53 -6.42 -16.81
N LYS A 176 -11.84 -5.80 -17.95
CA LYS A 176 -10.91 -4.90 -18.65
C LYS A 176 -10.69 -3.60 -17.88
N VAL A 177 -11.77 -2.96 -17.38
CA VAL A 177 -11.69 -1.77 -16.52
C VAL A 177 -10.87 -2.08 -15.28
N ARG A 178 -11.14 -3.20 -14.59
CA ARG A 178 -10.33 -3.64 -13.46
C ARG A 178 -8.85 -3.79 -13.78
N LYS A 179 -8.51 -4.43 -14.91
CA LYS A 179 -7.10 -4.61 -15.33
C LYS A 179 -6.44 -3.25 -15.59
N LEU A 180 -7.17 -2.33 -16.21
CA LEU A 180 -6.71 -0.96 -16.43
C LEU A 180 -6.43 -0.23 -15.12
N LEU A 181 -7.40 -0.23 -14.19
CA LEU A 181 -7.24 0.40 -12.87
C LEU A 181 -6.07 -0.20 -12.09
N ASN A 182 -5.90 -1.52 -12.11
CA ASN A 182 -4.74 -2.16 -11.50
C ASN A 182 -3.40 -1.73 -12.12
N LYS A 183 -3.36 -1.51 -13.44
CA LYS A 183 -2.16 -0.97 -14.11
C LYS A 183 -1.90 0.47 -13.67
N TRP A 184 -2.94 1.27 -13.51
CA TRP A 184 -2.82 2.65 -13.02
C TRP A 184 -2.28 2.70 -11.59
N LEU A 185 -2.67 1.77 -10.71
CA LEU A 185 -2.13 1.70 -9.34
C LEU A 185 -0.61 1.51 -9.27
N GLU A 186 0.03 1.05 -10.34
CA GLU A 186 1.48 0.85 -10.38
C GLU A 186 2.23 2.08 -10.90
N ARG A 187 1.51 3.13 -11.32
CA ARG A 187 2.07 4.35 -11.89
C ARG A 187 2.43 5.36 -10.81
N LYS A 188 3.58 6.02 -10.99
CA LYS A 188 4.11 7.00 -10.03
C LYS A 188 3.25 8.25 -9.97
N GLU A 189 2.70 8.61 -11.10
CA GLU A 189 1.84 9.75 -11.32
C GLU A 189 0.40 9.52 -10.85
N PHE A 190 0.01 8.35 -10.35
CA PHE A 190 -1.38 8.08 -9.95
C PHE A 190 -1.87 9.01 -8.84
N PHE A 191 -1.06 9.16 -7.80
CA PHE A 191 -1.43 9.96 -6.64
C PHE A 191 -1.22 11.44 -6.94
N ASP A 192 -2.29 12.23 -6.76
CA ASP A 192 -2.23 13.68 -6.75
C ASP A 192 -2.91 14.20 -5.48
N GLY A 193 -2.16 14.97 -4.69
CA GLY A 193 -2.62 15.44 -3.38
C GLY A 193 -3.78 16.42 -3.49
N GLU A 194 -3.75 17.31 -4.48
CA GLU A 194 -4.80 18.30 -4.72
C GLU A 194 -6.12 17.60 -5.09
N SER A 195 -6.06 16.65 -6.02
CA SER A 195 -7.19 15.83 -6.43
C SER A 195 -7.78 15.02 -5.28
N ILE A 196 -6.95 14.47 -4.38
CA ILE A 196 -7.44 13.69 -3.23
C ILE A 196 -8.11 14.57 -2.18
N TYR A 197 -7.58 15.76 -1.90
CA TYR A 197 -8.26 16.71 -0.99
C TYR A 197 -9.62 17.18 -1.52
N SER A 198 -9.84 17.12 -2.84
CA SER A 198 -11.16 17.40 -3.42
C SER A 198 -12.20 16.31 -3.11
N ALA A 199 -11.75 15.07 -2.86
CA ALA A 199 -12.62 13.94 -2.54
C ALA A 199 -12.92 13.87 -1.04
N GLU A 200 -11.91 14.07 -0.19
CA GLU A 200 -12.04 14.01 1.26
C GLU A 200 -10.95 14.85 1.95
N ILE A 201 -11.29 15.51 3.06
CA ILE A 201 -10.32 16.15 3.96
C ILE A 201 -10.39 15.46 5.33
N SER A 202 -9.38 14.65 5.62
CA SER A 202 -9.28 13.87 6.85
C SER A 202 -7.83 13.69 7.31
N LYS A 203 -7.65 13.19 8.54
CA LYS A 203 -6.31 12.85 9.04
C LYS A 203 -5.61 11.81 8.16
N ASP A 204 -6.37 10.93 7.52
CA ASP A 204 -5.79 9.88 6.68
C ASP A 204 -5.34 10.42 5.33
N THR A 205 -6.11 11.30 4.70
CA THR A 205 -5.67 12.01 3.48
C THR A 205 -4.40 12.83 3.71
N VAL A 206 -4.26 13.48 4.87
CA VAL A 206 -3.02 14.19 5.25
C VAL A 206 -1.82 13.25 5.31
N LYS A 207 -1.96 12.08 5.95
CA LYS A 207 -0.88 11.07 5.98
C LYS A 207 -0.50 10.57 4.60
N LEU A 208 -1.47 10.35 3.70
CA LEU A 208 -1.19 9.93 2.32
C LEU A 208 -0.37 10.98 1.56
N VAL A 209 -0.70 12.25 1.73
CA VAL A 209 0.03 13.37 1.12
C VAL A 209 1.42 13.54 1.73
N GLU A 210 1.59 13.28 3.02
CA GLU A 210 2.92 13.25 3.65
C GLU A 210 3.76 12.09 3.13
N LEU A 211 3.16 10.91 2.99
CA LEU A 211 3.82 9.72 2.43
C LEU A 211 4.25 9.95 0.98
N SER A 212 3.41 10.58 0.16
CA SER A 212 3.72 10.83 -1.26
C SER A 212 4.92 11.78 -1.46
N LYS A 213 5.28 12.57 -0.44
CA LYS A 213 6.46 13.45 -0.46
C LYS A 213 7.79 12.71 -0.24
N LYS A 214 7.76 11.41 0.12
CA LYS A 214 8.97 10.60 0.25
C LYS A 214 9.70 10.56 -1.10
N LYS A 215 11.01 10.86 -1.10
CA LYS A 215 11.83 10.94 -2.31
C LYS A 215 11.77 9.67 -3.17
N GLU A 216 11.75 8.50 -2.53
CA GLU A 216 11.65 7.20 -3.20
C GLU A 216 10.64 6.31 -2.48
N LEU A 217 9.52 6.05 -3.14
CA LEU A 217 8.56 5.04 -2.75
C LEU A 217 8.96 3.70 -3.37
N THR A 218 8.94 2.63 -2.57
CA THR A 218 9.01 1.27 -3.09
C THR A 218 7.76 0.97 -3.93
N SER A 219 7.84 -0.04 -4.80
CA SER A 219 6.66 -0.47 -5.60
C SER A 219 5.46 -0.89 -4.74
N LEU A 220 5.72 -1.36 -3.52
CA LEU A 220 4.69 -1.71 -2.54
C LEU A 220 4.05 -0.44 -1.95
N GLU A 221 4.87 0.52 -1.50
CA GLU A 221 4.42 1.81 -0.99
C GLU A 221 3.58 2.55 -2.01
N LEU A 222 4.05 2.62 -3.25
CA LEU A 222 3.35 3.27 -4.34
C LEU A 222 1.99 2.63 -4.60
N ASN A 223 1.96 1.29 -4.74
CA ASN A 223 0.71 0.58 -5.00
C ASN A 223 -0.32 0.80 -3.88
N ASN A 224 0.12 0.77 -2.63
CA ASN A 224 -0.78 0.90 -1.49
C ASN A 224 -1.28 2.33 -1.33
N LEU A 225 -0.40 3.33 -1.45
CA LEU A 225 -0.78 4.75 -1.53
C LEU A 225 -1.86 4.96 -2.60
N ASN A 226 -1.63 4.45 -3.80
CA ASN A 226 -2.56 4.57 -4.92
C ASN A 226 -3.87 3.81 -4.67
N ALA A 227 -3.82 2.64 -4.05
CA ALA A 227 -5.00 1.82 -3.77
C ALA A 227 -5.92 2.53 -2.76
N LYS A 228 -5.35 3.12 -1.70
CA LYS A 228 -6.11 3.90 -0.74
C LYS A 228 -6.69 5.18 -1.35
N ALA A 229 -5.89 5.87 -2.16
CA ALA A 229 -6.35 7.03 -2.91
C ALA A 229 -7.54 6.69 -3.84
N MET A 230 -7.54 5.51 -4.46
CA MET A 230 -8.66 5.04 -5.29
C MET A 230 -9.91 4.73 -4.47
N GLU A 231 -9.77 4.08 -3.31
CA GLU A 231 -10.89 3.82 -2.40
C GLU A 231 -11.55 5.13 -1.94
N ILE A 232 -10.75 6.13 -1.54
CA ILE A 232 -11.23 7.44 -1.11
C ILE A 232 -11.90 8.21 -2.25
N ALA A 233 -11.36 8.11 -3.46
CA ALA A 233 -11.89 8.83 -4.61
C ALA A 233 -13.23 8.26 -5.13
N PHE A 234 -13.47 6.97 -4.92
CA PHE A 234 -14.64 6.26 -5.47
C PHE A 234 -15.34 5.37 -4.43
N PRO A 235 -15.72 5.87 -3.25
CA PRO A 235 -16.17 5.04 -2.13
C PRO A 235 -17.48 4.28 -2.43
N GLU A 236 -18.36 4.86 -3.24
CA GLU A 236 -19.63 4.23 -3.64
C GLU A 236 -19.48 3.25 -4.81
N LEU A 237 -18.38 3.30 -5.56
CA LEU A 237 -18.20 2.55 -6.81
C LEU A 237 -17.13 1.45 -6.67
N ILE A 238 -16.21 1.63 -5.72
CA ILE A 238 -15.15 0.69 -5.39
C ILE A 238 -15.36 0.21 -3.96
N SER A 239 -15.19 -1.09 -3.72
CA SER A 239 -15.26 -1.66 -2.37
C SER A 239 -14.08 -1.22 -1.50
N SER A 240 -14.25 -1.28 -0.18
CA SER A 240 -13.15 -1.05 0.74
C SER A 240 -11.96 -1.98 0.51
N LEU A 241 -10.76 -1.53 0.89
CA LEU A 241 -9.51 -2.28 0.67
C LEU A 241 -9.51 -3.70 1.25
N SER A 242 -10.28 -3.95 2.32
CA SER A 242 -10.41 -5.29 2.92
C SER A 242 -10.98 -6.35 1.98
N ARG A 243 -11.72 -5.94 0.93
CA ARG A 243 -12.27 -6.84 -0.09
C ARG A 243 -11.32 -7.06 -1.27
N TRP A 244 -10.21 -6.34 -1.35
CA TRP A 244 -9.29 -6.43 -2.49
C TRP A 244 -8.40 -7.68 -2.39
N GLY A 245 -7.84 -8.09 -3.54
CA GLY A 245 -6.86 -9.16 -3.60
C GLY A 245 -5.49 -8.74 -3.03
N LYS A 246 -4.77 -9.74 -2.50
CA LYS A 246 -3.34 -9.66 -2.16
C LYS A 246 -2.50 -10.19 -3.32
#